data_AF-A0A7S0THA2-F1
#
_entry.id   AF-A0A7S0THA2-F1
#
_cell.length_a   1.000
_cell.length_b   1.000
_cell.length_c   1.000
_cell.angle_alpha   90.00
_cell.angle_beta   90.00
_cell.angle_gamma   90.00
#
_symmetry.space_group_name_H-M   'P 1'
#
loop_
_entity.id
_entity.type
_entity.pdbx_description
1 polymer ?
#
loop_
_entity_poly.entity_id
_entity_poly.type
_entity_poly.pdbx_seq_one_letter_code
_entity_poly.pdbx_strand_id
1 'polypeptide(L)'
;MKFFIENVYVLFPFNIIFPEQIQLMYILKKLFDNKSHGIMGIPPGIGFSMVTICFFISYNFSTKLKKKLIYCLRKEVDSISLIEQFRTYLGESNEKFSIKNFEISPQITVPFGKKTLCIEERLKPR
;
A
#
# COMPACT_ATOMS: atom_id res chain seq x y z
N MET A 1 0.13 -6.10 -13.13
CA MET A 1 -1.07 -6.83 -13.64
C MET A 1 -2.37 -6.08 -13.30
N LYS A 2 -3.47 -6.32 -14.04
CA LYS A 2 -4.80 -5.73 -13.79
C LYS A 2 -5.86 -6.84 -13.74
N PHE A 3 -6.69 -6.86 -12.70
CA PHE A 3 -7.73 -7.89 -12.54
C PHE A 3 -8.86 -7.41 -11.63
N PHE A 4 -9.93 -8.20 -11.53
CA PHE A 4 -11.07 -7.91 -10.66
C PHE A 4 -11.09 -8.82 -9.43
N ILE A 5 -11.45 -8.24 -8.29
CA ILE A 5 -11.81 -8.99 -7.08
C ILE A 5 -13.23 -8.56 -6.74
N GLU A 6 -14.17 -9.44 -7.07
CA GLU A 6 -15.59 -9.11 -7.10
C GLU A 6 -15.81 -7.83 -7.93
N ASN A 7 -16.21 -6.73 -7.28
CA ASN A 7 -16.52 -5.45 -7.92
C ASN A 7 -15.37 -4.43 -7.85
N VAL A 8 -14.20 -4.82 -7.33
CA VAL A 8 -13.04 -3.94 -7.17
C VAL A 8 -12.07 -4.18 -8.31
N TYR A 9 -11.74 -3.12 -9.04
CA TYR A 9 -10.73 -3.18 -10.09
C TYR A 9 -9.34 -2.97 -9.50
N VAL A 10 -8.55 -4.05 -9.40
CA VAL A 10 -7.26 -4.06 -8.71
C VAL A 10 -6.11 -3.81 -9.68
N LEU A 11 -5.33 -2.78 -9.38
CA LEU A 11 -4.05 -2.49 -10.01
C LEU A 11 -2.93 -3.08 -9.17
N PHE A 12 -2.31 -4.15 -9.66
CA PHE A 12 -1.28 -4.88 -8.94
C PHE A 12 0.11 -4.66 -9.56
N PRO A 13 1.15 -4.35 -8.76
CA PRO A 13 2.50 -4.04 -9.23
C PRO A 13 3.14 -5.20 -10.01
N PHE A 14 2.96 -6.43 -9.51
CA PHE A 14 3.72 -7.57 -10.01
C PHE A 14 3.02 -8.26 -11.19
N ASN A 15 3.79 -9.05 -11.94
CA ASN A 15 3.30 -9.87 -13.05
C ASN A 15 2.69 -11.19 -12.58
N ILE A 16 3.13 -11.69 -11.42
CA ILE A 16 2.67 -12.94 -10.83
C ILE A 16 1.93 -12.60 -9.53
N ILE A 17 0.82 -13.29 -9.30
CA ILE A 17 0.06 -13.21 -8.06
C ILE A 17 -0.02 -14.60 -7.42
N PHE A 18 0.18 -14.66 -6.12
CA PHE A 18 0.03 -15.90 -5.37
C PHE A 18 -1.43 -16.10 -4.90
N PRO A 19 -1.93 -17.34 -4.82
CA PRO A 19 -3.28 -17.63 -4.33
C PRO A 19 -3.57 -17.01 -2.95
N GLU A 20 -2.59 -17.00 -2.05
CA GLU A 20 -2.67 -16.43 -0.71
C GLU A 20 -2.87 -14.91 -0.76
N GLN A 21 -2.29 -14.22 -1.74
CA GLN A 21 -2.48 -12.78 -1.94
C GLN A 21 -3.90 -12.48 -2.41
N ILE A 22 -4.48 -13.33 -3.28
CA ILE A 22 -5.87 -13.22 -3.70
C ILE A 22 -6.80 -13.42 -2.49
N GLN A 23 -6.58 -14.46 -1.69
CA GLN A 23 -7.35 -14.73 -0.48
C GLN A 23 -7.31 -13.55 0.50
N LEU A 24 -6.12 -12.98 0.72
CA LEU A 24 -5.96 -11.79 1.55
C LEU A 24 -6.81 -10.61 1.03
N MET A 25 -6.83 -10.37 -0.27
CA MET A 25 -7.61 -9.28 -0.85
C MET A 25 -9.13 -9.49 -0.70
N TYR A 26 -9.63 -10.73 -0.81
CA TYR A 26 -11.04 -11.05 -0.50
C TYR A 26 -11.37 -10.77 0.98
N ILE A 27 -10.50 -11.18 1.90
CA ILE A 27 -10.69 -10.92 3.34
C ILE A 27 -10.68 -9.42 3.63
N LEU A 28 -9.71 -8.69 3.07
CA LEU A 28 -9.62 -7.22 3.20
C LEU A 28 -10.88 -6.53 2.67
N LYS A 29 -11.39 -6.97 1.51
CA LYS A 29 -12.64 -6.44 0.95
C LYS A 29 -13.80 -6.59 1.93
N LYS A 30 -13.99 -7.79 2.46
CA LYS A 30 -15.06 -8.09 3.43
C LYS A 30 -14.95 -7.23 4.69
N LEU A 31 -13.72 -7.03 5.19
CA LEU A 31 -13.47 -6.17 6.35
C LEU A 31 -13.78 -4.69 6.05
N PHE A 32 -13.39 -4.19 4.88
CA PHE A 32 -13.63 -2.81 4.48
C PHE A 32 -15.12 -2.53 4.24
N ASP A 33 -15.83 -3.44 3.58
CA ASP A 33 -17.27 -3.31 3.31
C ASP A 33 -18.08 -3.30 4.60
N ASN A 34 -17.74 -4.20 5.55
CA ASN A 34 -18.42 -4.29 6.84
C ASN A 34 -17.96 -3.23 7.85
N LYS A 35 -16.95 -2.42 7.51
CA LYS A 35 -16.30 -1.46 8.42
C LYS A 35 -15.89 -2.11 9.75
N SER A 36 -15.45 -3.36 9.70
CA SER A 36 -15.14 -4.18 10.87
C SER A 36 -13.65 -4.31 11.09
N HIS A 37 -13.26 -4.66 12.32
CA HIS A 37 -11.89 -5.07 12.62
C HIS A 37 -11.67 -6.54 12.29
N GLY A 38 -10.42 -6.93 12.03
CA GLY A 38 -10.05 -8.30 11.72
C GLY A 38 -8.64 -8.62 12.18
N ILE A 39 -8.43 -9.87 12.56
CA ILE A 39 -7.11 -10.43 12.86
C ILE A 39 -6.81 -11.44 11.77
N MET A 40 -5.61 -11.38 11.20
CA MET A 40 -5.19 -12.24 10.10
C MET A 40 -3.84 -12.87 10.45
N GLY A 41 -3.74 -14.19 10.34
CA GLY A 41 -2.47 -14.92 10.39
C GLY A 41 -1.91 -15.05 8.98
N ILE A 42 -0.84 -14.31 8.68
CA ILE A 42 -0.22 -14.30 7.34
C ILE A 42 1.17 -14.93 7.44
N PRO A 43 1.55 -15.85 6.53
CA PRO A 43 2.91 -16.39 6.48
C PRO A 43 3.94 -15.27 6.15
N PRO A 44 5.15 -15.34 6.70
CA PRO A 44 6.21 -14.40 6.34
C PRO A 44 6.64 -14.57 4.87
N GLY A 45 7.07 -13.47 4.23
CA GLY A 45 7.67 -13.51 2.89
C GLY A 45 6.72 -13.32 1.69
N ILE A 46 5.40 -13.27 1.91
CA ILE A 46 4.40 -13.16 0.81
C ILE A 46 4.24 -11.73 0.25
N GLY A 47 4.92 -10.73 0.82
CA GLY A 47 4.83 -9.34 0.36
C GLY A 47 3.47 -8.68 0.66
N PHE A 48 2.85 -9.04 1.79
CA PHE A 48 1.49 -8.60 2.15
C PHE A 48 1.35 -7.08 2.27
N SER A 49 2.41 -6.36 2.63
CA SER A 49 2.39 -4.90 2.76
C SER A 49 2.01 -4.22 1.46
N MET A 50 2.67 -4.61 0.36
CA MET A 50 2.40 -4.04 -0.96
C MET A 50 1.01 -4.44 -1.47
N VAL A 51 0.63 -5.71 -1.28
CA VAL A 51 -0.70 -6.23 -1.59
C VAL A 51 -1.79 -5.40 -0.90
N THR A 52 -1.62 -5.12 0.40
CA THR A 52 -2.58 -4.36 1.21
C THR A 52 -2.71 -2.92 0.72
N ILE A 53 -1.58 -2.25 0.45
CA ILE A 53 -1.58 -0.86 -0.02
C ILE A 53 -2.21 -0.75 -1.41
N CYS A 54 -1.81 -1.62 -2.36
CA CYS A 54 -2.37 -1.61 -3.71
C CYS A 54 -3.86 -1.92 -3.73
N PHE A 55 -4.30 -2.88 -2.91
CA PHE A 55 -5.71 -3.20 -2.78
C PHE A 55 -6.50 -2.05 -2.15
N PHE A 56 -5.97 -1.41 -1.10
CA PHE A 56 -6.61 -0.25 -0.48
C PHE A 56 -6.81 0.91 -1.46
N ILE A 57 -5.78 1.25 -2.25
CA ILE A 57 -5.86 2.32 -3.26
C ILE A 57 -6.93 1.98 -4.30
N SER A 58 -6.90 0.75 -4.81
CA SER A 58 -7.86 0.23 -5.79
C SER A 58 -9.29 0.26 -5.25
N TYR A 59 -9.49 -0.21 -4.01
CA TYR A 59 -10.78 -0.22 -3.33
C TYR A 59 -11.31 1.19 -3.11
N ASN A 60 -10.48 2.09 -2.56
CA ASN A 60 -10.85 3.47 -2.30
C ASN A 60 -11.24 4.20 -3.59
N PHE A 61 -10.57 3.88 -4.71
CA PHE A 61 -10.97 4.37 -6.03
C PHE A 61 -12.30 3.79 -6.52
N SER A 62 -12.44 2.46 -6.55
CA SER A 62 -13.65 1.79 -7.07
C SER A 62 -14.91 2.24 -6.32
N THR A 63 -14.79 2.51 -5.02
CA THR A 63 -15.87 2.99 -4.15
C THR A 63 -16.00 4.51 -4.08
N LYS A 64 -15.10 5.26 -4.75
CA LYS A 64 -14.96 6.73 -4.64
C LYS A 64 -14.88 7.23 -3.20
N LEU A 65 -14.36 6.40 -2.31
CA LEU A 65 -14.09 6.78 -0.92
C LEU A 65 -12.92 7.77 -0.89
N LYS A 66 -12.92 8.67 0.11
CA LYS A 66 -11.80 9.60 0.38
C LYS A 66 -11.16 9.25 1.72
N LYS A 67 -10.83 7.97 1.91
CA LYS A 67 -10.24 7.47 3.16
C LYS A 67 -8.71 7.53 3.08
N LYS A 68 -8.09 7.71 4.25
CA LYS A 68 -6.63 7.66 4.43
C LYS A 68 -6.25 6.29 5.00
N LEU A 69 -5.15 5.71 4.51
CA LEU A 69 -4.58 4.49 5.08
C LEU A 69 -3.52 4.87 6.11
N ILE A 70 -3.66 4.36 7.33
CA ILE A 70 -2.59 4.40 8.33
C ILE A 70 -2.01 2.98 8.39
N TYR A 71 -0.77 2.83 7.97
CA TYR A 71 -0.07 1.54 7.94
C TYR A 71 1.08 1.57 8.95
N CYS A 72 0.96 0.76 10.00
CA CYS A 72 1.91 0.75 11.11
C CYS A 72 2.89 -0.41 10.96
N LEU A 73 4.18 -0.09 10.92
CA LEU A 73 5.28 -1.05 10.91
C LEU A 73 6.05 -0.98 12.21
N ARG A 74 6.70 -2.09 12.58
CA ARG A 74 7.48 -2.17 13.83
C ARG A 74 8.83 -1.49 13.70
N LYS A 75 9.54 -1.70 12.58
CA LYS A 75 10.90 -1.18 12.38
C LYS A 75 10.89 -0.04 11.38
N GLU A 76 11.79 0.92 11.62
CA GLU A 76 12.03 2.05 10.72
C GLU A 76 12.49 1.61 9.33
N VAL A 77 13.43 0.65 9.29
CA VAL A 77 13.99 0.08 8.04
C VAL A 77 12.89 -0.54 7.16
N ASP A 78 11.91 -1.23 7.76
CA ASP A 78 10.79 -1.83 7.03
C ASP A 78 9.95 -0.74 6.34
N SER A 79 9.80 0.41 7.00
CA SER A 79 9.05 1.56 6.48
C SER A 79 9.76 2.17 5.28
N ILE A 80 11.08 2.33 5.37
CA ILE A 80 11.92 2.86 4.28
C ILE A 80 11.84 1.93 3.06
N SER A 81 12.06 0.62 3.26
CA SER A 81 12.00 -0.36 2.17
C SER A 81 10.62 -0.39 1.49
N LEU A 82 9.54 -0.27 2.27
CA LEU A 82 8.19 -0.23 1.72
C LEU A 82 7.93 1.04 0.88
N ILE A 83 8.45 2.20 1.31
CA ILE A 83 8.36 3.44 0.54
C ILE A 83 9.11 3.29 -0.78
N GLU A 84 10.30 2.70 -0.78
CA GLU A 84 11.08 2.47 -2.00
C GLU A 84 10.33 1.56 -2.97
N GLN A 85 9.80 0.42 -2.50
CA GLN A 85 8.98 -0.48 -3.31
C GLN A 85 7.76 0.24 -3.89
N PHE A 86 7.10 1.07 -3.07
CA PHE A 86 5.93 1.82 -3.51
C PHE A 86 6.30 2.94 -4.49
N ARG A 87 7.46 3.59 -4.34
CA ARG A 87 7.97 4.57 -5.31
C ARG A 87 8.30 3.92 -6.65
N THR A 88 8.93 2.75 -6.65
CA THR A 88 9.18 1.98 -7.87
C THR A 88 7.85 1.64 -8.55
N TYR A 89 6.86 1.20 -7.78
CA TYR A 89 5.51 0.98 -8.29
C TYR A 89 4.89 2.24 -8.89
N LEU A 90 4.96 3.40 -8.22
CA LEU A 90 4.48 4.67 -8.77
C LEU A 90 5.28 5.14 -10.00
N GLY A 91 6.57 4.84 -10.08
CA GLY A 91 7.42 5.17 -11.22
C GLY A 91 7.05 4.35 -12.46
N GLU A 92 6.92 3.04 -12.30
CA GLU A 92 6.44 2.12 -13.35
C GLU A 92 4.98 2.41 -13.75
N SER A 93 4.23 3.01 -12.84
CA SER A 93 2.86 3.44 -13.08
C SER A 93 2.79 4.61 -14.08
N ASN A 94 3.80 5.47 -14.20
CA ASN A 94 3.74 6.61 -15.13
C ASN A 94 3.85 6.22 -16.62
N GLU A 95 4.46 5.08 -16.95
CA GLU A 95 4.42 4.54 -18.33
C GLU A 95 3.18 3.67 -18.61
N LYS A 96 2.36 3.34 -17.60
CA LYS A 96 1.21 2.40 -17.73
C LYS A 96 -0.11 2.83 -17.07
N PHE A 97 -0.23 4.07 -16.58
CA PHE A 97 -1.48 4.65 -16.04
C PHE A 97 -2.27 5.44 -17.10
N SER A 98 -2.57 4.81 -18.24
CA SER A 98 -3.71 5.23 -19.05
C SER A 98 -4.88 4.27 -18.83
N ILE A 99 -5.68 4.56 -17.80
CA ILE A 99 -7.04 4.04 -17.70
C ILE A 99 -7.93 5.23 -17.32
N LYS A 100 -8.71 5.72 -18.30
CA LYS A 100 -9.87 6.62 -18.12
C LYS A 100 -9.75 7.61 -16.94
N ASN A 101 -8.90 8.64 -17.06
CA ASN A 101 -8.86 9.79 -16.14
C ASN A 101 -8.42 9.46 -14.69
N PHE A 102 -7.39 8.62 -14.52
CA PHE A 102 -6.75 8.36 -13.24
C PHE A 102 -5.55 9.27 -13.01
N GLU A 103 -5.73 10.40 -12.32
CA GLU A 103 -4.65 11.10 -11.63
C GLU A 103 -4.80 10.83 -10.13
N ILE A 104 -4.15 9.77 -9.64
CA ILE A 104 -3.96 9.61 -8.20
C ILE A 104 -2.55 10.09 -7.90
N SER A 105 -2.44 11.19 -7.17
CA SER A 105 -1.20 11.66 -6.55
C SER A 105 -1.23 11.31 -5.07
N PRO A 106 -1.00 10.03 -4.70
CA PRO A 106 -1.06 9.63 -3.31
C PRO A 106 0.08 10.33 -2.56
N GLN A 107 -0.27 11.23 -1.65
CA GLN A 107 0.69 11.81 -0.73
C GLN A 107 1.01 10.79 0.35
N ILE A 108 2.27 10.40 0.41
CA ILE A 108 2.78 9.48 1.42
C ILE A 108 3.52 10.31 2.45
N THR A 109 3.18 10.10 3.72
CA THR A 109 3.89 10.72 4.83
C THR A 109 4.32 9.62 5.77
N VAL A 110 5.61 9.61 6.11
CA VAL A 110 6.17 8.67 7.07
C VAL A 110 6.81 9.46 8.21
N PRO A 111 6.23 9.41 9.42
CA PRO A 111 6.84 10.04 10.57
C PRO A 111 8.03 9.21 11.05
N PHE A 112 9.18 9.85 11.23
CA PHE A 112 10.37 9.25 11.82
C PHE A 112 10.77 9.99 13.10
N GLY A 113 11.65 9.38 13.88
CA GLY A 113 12.18 10.00 15.09
C GLY A 113 12.96 11.28 14.80
N LYS A 114 13.08 12.16 15.80
CA LYS A 114 13.85 13.42 15.68
C LYS A 114 15.29 13.18 15.23
N LYS A 115 15.91 12.07 15.64
CA LYS A 115 17.28 11.71 15.25
C LYS A 115 17.43 11.55 13.73
N THR A 116 16.41 10.99 13.05
CA THR A 116 16.43 10.74 11.61
C THR A 116 16.08 11.98 10.79
N LEU A 117 15.12 12.80 11.25
CA LEU A 117 14.60 13.96 10.51
C LEU A 117 15.27 15.29 10.87
N CYS A 118 16.23 15.29 11.81
CA CYS A 118 16.92 16.53 12.20
C CYS A 118 17.82 17.03 11.07
N ILE A 119 17.53 18.24 10.58
CA ILE A 119 18.34 18.93 9.58
C ILE A 119 19.56 19.58 10.24
N GLU A 120 19.36 20.17 11.43
CA GLU A 120 20.39 20.89 12.18
C GLU A 120 21.53 19.96 12.63
N GLU A 121 22.75 20.23 12.16
CA GLU A 121 23.91 19.37 12.41
C GLU A 121 24.32 19.32 13.88
N ARG A 122 24.15 20.42 14.62
CA ARG A 122 24.51 20.51 16.06
C ARG A 122 23.71 19.55 16.93
N LEU A 123 22.51 19.19 16.49
CA LEU A 123 21.56 18.34 17.22
C LEU A 123 21.54 16.90 16.71
N LYS A 124 22.29 16.58 15.65
CA LYS A 124 22.41 15.20 15.16
C LYS A 124 23.18 14.39 16.21
N PRO A 125 22.65 13.24 16.67
CA PRO A 125 23.41 12.34 17.52
C PRO A 125 24.68 11.89 16.76
N ARG A 126 25.84 12.02 17.41
CA ARG A 126 27.11 11.47 16.90
C ARG A 126 27.06 9.94 16.87
#